data_AF-A0A084VQS3-F1
#
_entry.id   AF-A0A084VQS3-F1
#
_cell.length_a   1.000
_cell.length_b   1.000
_cell.length_c   1.000
_cell.angle_alpha   90.00
_cell.angle_beta   90.00
_cell.angle_gamma   90.00
#
_symmetry.space_group_name_H-M   'P 1'
#
loop_
_entity.id
_entity.type
_entity.pdbx_description
1 polymer ?
#
loop_
_entity_poly.entity_id
_entity_poly.type
_entity_poly.pdbx_seq_one_letter_code
_entity_poly.pdbx_strand_id
1 'polypeptide(L)'
;MFKLALATLVTVFGMISTQPPPPDVSCFQRGPVTVDDCCQIPKTVDSSVMDKCRADNPRSEQMPAPGVPKTEGCCVMQCILTETGGFANNALNTDAIKRTLATTIGADANFASAVNGAVDNCARQIQSDPAYNVAPISASPDRAGCSFIPQGFLNCLHTTLFKNCPAAVWTESSDCQALKQKLDGGCPYFSQLGRGPKN
;
A
#
# COMPACT_ATOMS: atom_id res chain seq x y z
N MET A 1 -58.38 -2.00 -32.16
CA MET A 1 -57.34 -1.03 -31.73
C MET A 1 -56.81 -1.48 -30.37
N PHE A 2 -55.69 -2.19 -30.33
CA PHE A 2 -54.99 -2.53 -29.07
C PHE A 2 -53.51 -2.26 -29.31
N LYS A 3 -52.94 -1.23 -28.67
CA LYS A 3 -51.51 -0.95 -28.70
C LYS A 3 -50.87 -1.64 -27.49
N LEU A 4 -50.09 -2.69 -27.76
CA LEU A 4 -49.22 -3.33 -26.78
C LEU A 4 -47.98 -2.45 -26.61
N ALA A 5 -47.81 -1.81 -25.46
CA ALA A 5 -46.59 -1.09 -25.13
C ALA A 5 -45.62 -2.07 -24.47
N LEU A 6 -44.55 -2.44 -25.19
CA LEU A 6 -43.46 -3.25 -24.68
C LEU A 6 -42.53 -2.35 -23.85
N ALA A 7 -42.58 -2.45 -22.54
CA ALA A 7 -41.63 -1.79 -21.65
C ALA A 7 -40.35 -2.64 -21.56
N THR A 8 -39.32 -2.29 -22.31
CA THR A 8 -37.97 -2.84 -22.17
C THR A 8 -37.37 -2.37 -20.85
N LEU A 9 -37.30 -3.25 -19.85
CA LEU A 9 -36.47 -3.07 -18.67
C LEU A 9 -35.00 -3.14 -19.10
N VAL A 10 -34.30 -2.01 -19.07
CA VAL A 10 -32.85 -1.95 -19.20
C VAL A 10 -32.26 -2.18 -17.81
N THR A 11 -31.83 -3.42 -17.53
CA THR A 11 -31.05 -3.74 -16.33
C THR A 11 -29.63 -3.20 -16.52
N VAL A 12 -29.33 -2.07 -15.91
CA VAL A 12 -27.96 -1.54 -15.80
C VAL A 12 -27.21 -2.44 -14.80
N PHE A 13 -26.46 -3.40 -15.30
CA PHE A 13 -25.40 -4.05 -14.52
C PHE A 13 -24.28 -3.01 -14.35
N GLY A 14 -24.37 -2.21 -13.29
CA GLY A 14 -23.23 -1.41 -12.84
C GLY A 14 -22.09 -2.37 -12.50
N MET A 15 -20.94 -2.19 -13.14
CA MET A 15 -19.72 -2.88 -12.70
C MET A 15 -19.43 -2.39 -11.28
N ILE A 16 -19.78 -3.19 -10.29
CA ILE A 16 -19.38 -2.95 -8.91
C ILE A 16 -17.87 -3.17 -8.92
N SER A 17 -17.10 -2.07 -8.95
CA SER A 17 -15.67 -2.15 -8.70
C SER A 17 -15.50 -2.62 -7.26
N THR A 18 -15.10 -3.87 -7.09
CA THR A 18 -14.80 -4.43 -5.77
C THR A 18 -13.41 -3.98 -5.36
N GLN A 19 -13.26 -3.67 -4.07
CA GLN A 19 -11.96 -3.37 -3.45
C GLN A 19 -10.98 -4.52 -3.71
N PRO A 20 -9.64 -4.32 -3.61
CA PRO A 20 -8.70 -5.41 -3.80
C PRO A 20 -9.04 -6.51 -2.78
N PRO A 21 -8.97 -7.80 -3.16
CA PRO A 21 -9.25 -8.87 -2.23
C PRO A 21 -8.35 -8.72 -1.00
N PRO A 22 -8.85 -9.03 0.22
CA PRO A 22 -8.02 -9.00 1.39
C PRO A 22 -6.83 -9.95 1.21
N PRO A 23 -5.64 -9.60 1.72
CA PRO A 23 -4.51 -10.52 1.72
C PRO A 23 -4.87 -11.84 2.40
N ASP A 24 -4.30 -12.93 1.90
CA ASP A 24 -4.44 -14.24 2.53
C ASP A 24 -4.02 -14.18 4.00
N VAL A 25 -4.69 -14.95 4.85
CA VAL A 25 -4.43 -14.97 6.31
C VAL A 25 -2.98 -15.35 6.63
N SER A 26 -2.33 -16.15 5.79
CA SER A 26 -0.90 -16.50 5.91
C SER A 26 0.03 -15.30 5.79
N CYS A 27 -0.39 -14.20 5.15
CA CYS A 27 0.38 -12.96 5.06
C CYS A 27 0.61 -12.28 6.42
N PHE A 28 -0.18 -12.66 7.44
CA PHE A 28 -0.08 -12.12 8.79
C PHE A 28 0.61 -13.08 9.78
N GLN A 29 0.97 -14.29 9.33
CA GLN A 29 1.75 -15.23 10.12
C GLN A 29 3.21 -14.75 10.20
N ARG A 30 3.72 -14.56 11.42
CA ARG A 30 5.10 -14.15 11.63
C ARG A 30 6.07 -15.26 11.18
N GLY A 31 7.11 -14.85 10.46
CA GLY A 31 8.27 -15.70 10.17
C GLY A 31 9.38 -15.51 11.20
N PRO A 32 10.50 -16.24 11.05
CA PRO A 32 11.70 -16.10 11.89
C PRO A 32 12.46 -14.78 11.67
N VAL A 33 12.29 -14.16 10.49
CA VAL A 33 12.87 -12.87 10.11
C VAL A 33 11.80 -11.93 9.57
N THR A 34 12.09 -10.64 9.57
CA THR A 34 11.29 -9.58 8.97
C THR A 34 11.97 -9.01 7.73
N VAL A 35 11.24 -8.21 6.96
CA VAL A 35 11.83 -7.51 5.80
C VAL A 35 13.00 -6.60 6.19
N ASP A 36 12.97 -6.02 7.39
CA ASP A 36 14.06 -5.16 7.90
C ASP A 36 15.28 -5.99 8.33
N ASP A 37 15.14 -7.28 8.64
CA ASP A 37 16.29 -8.17 8.92
C ASP A 37 17.01 -8.60 7.62
N CYS A 38 16.29 -8.55 6.49
CA CYS A 38 16.73 -9.08 5.21
C CYS A 38 17.28 -8.03 4.25
N CYS A 39 16.72 -6.82 4.25
CA CYS A 39 17.15 -5.75 3.38
C CYS A 39 17.10 -4.42 4.13
N GLN A 40 18.25 -3.75 4.26
CA GLN A 40 18.32 -2.44 4.90
C GLN A 40 17.85 -1.34 3.94
N ILE A 41 16.54 -1.24 3.70
CA ILE A 41 15.96 -0.15 2.90
C ILE A 41 15.96 1.12 3.77
N PRO A 42 16.59 2.23 3.30
CA PRO A 42 16.56 3.49 4.02
C PRO A 42 15.13 3.99 4.26
N LYS A 43 14.93 4.77 5.32
CA LYS A 43 13.65 5.42 5.59
C LYS A 43 13.25 6.25 4.35
N THR A 44 12.02 6.07 3.89
CA THR A 44 11.48 6.75 2.68
C THR A 44 10.75 8.05 3.00
N VAL A 45 10.66 8.40 4.27
CA VAL A 45 9.97 9.58 4.80
C VAL A 45 10.70 10.09 6.02
N ASP A 46 10.70 11.40 6.19
CA ASP A 46 11.24 12.06 7.37
C ASP A 46 10.51 11.60 8.65
N SER A 47 11.27 11.45 9.74
CA SER A 47 10.73 11.03 11.03
C SER A 47 9.66 11.97 11.56
N SER A 48 9.82 13.29 11.39
CA SER A 48 8.84 14.28 11.86
C SER A 48 7.48 14.12 11.15
N VAL A 49 7.50 13.84 9.85
CA VAL A 49 6.28 13.57 9.06
C VAL A 49 5.65 12.24 9.51
N MET A 50 6.45 11.19 9.69
CA MET A 50 5.98 9.90 10.19
C MET A 50 5.32 10.04 11.57
N ASP A 51 5.94 10.77 12.49
CA ASP A 51 5.47 10.95 13.86
C ASP A 51 4.17 11.77 13.91
N LYS A 52 4.11 12.88 13.15
CA LYS A 52 2.89 13.67 12.96
C LYS A 52 1.75 12.78 12.46
N CYS A 53 1.97 12.05 11.36
CA CYS A 53 0.92 11.24 10.76
C CYS A 53 0.44 10.08 11.65
N ARG A 54 1.28 9.55 12.53
CA ARG A 54 0.88 8.57 13.55
C ARG A 54 0.06 9.21 14.66
N ALA A 55 0.43 10.41 15.10
CA ALA A 55 -0.29 11.15 16.13
C ALA A 55 -1.70 11.54 15.65
N ASP A 56 -1.82 12.02 14.41
CA ASP A 56 -3.09 12.44 13.82
C ASP A 56 -4.00 11.25 13.45
N ASN A 57 -3.43 10.05 13.31
CA ASN A 57 -4.14 8.84 12.92
C ASN A 57 -3.83 7.69 13.89
N PRO A 58 -4.29 7.79 15.15
CA PRO A 58 -4.08 6.74 16.13
C PRO A 58 -4.67 5.42 15.64
N ARG A 59 -4.05 4.31 16.02
CA ARG A 59 -4.57 2.99 15.67
C ARG A 59 -5.95 2.83 16.28
N SER A 60 -6.91 2.40 15.45
CA SER A 60 -8.18 1.88 15.96
C SER A 60 -7.89 0.70 16.89
N GLU A 61 -8.57 0.67 18.04
CA GLU A 61 -8.58 -0.48 18.95
C GLU A 61 -9.22 -1.71 18.28
N GLN A 62 -10.06 -1.47 17.26
CA GLN A 62 -10.75 -2.49 16.48
C GLN A 62 -10.09 -2.57 15.10
N MET A 63 -8.97 -3.28 15.01
CA MET A 63 -8.46 -3.69 13.71
C MET A 63 -9.34 -4.78 13.12
N PRO A 64 -9.69 -4.72 11.82
CA PRO A 64 -10.35 -5.84 11.16
C PRO A 64 -9.56 -7.13 11.35
N ALA A 65 -10.25 -8.24 11.60
CA ALA A 65 -9.61 -9.54 11.71
C ALA A 65 -8.83 -9.87 10.42
N PRO A 66 -7.72 -10.62 10.50
CA PRO A 66 -7.00 -11.08 9.31
C PRO A 66 -7.94 -11.75 8.29
N GLY A 67 -7.76 -11.44 7.01
CA GLY A 67 -8.61 -11.96 5.93
C GLY A 67 -9.95 -11.25 5.74
N VAL A 68 -10.33 -10.30 6.62
CA VAL A 68 -11.52 -9.46 6.42
C VAL A 68 -11.18 -8.27 5.51
N PRO A 69 -11.98 -8.00 4.46
CA PRO A 69 -11.82 -6.81 3.63
C PRO A 69 -11.85 -5.53 4.47
N LYS A 70 -10.89 -4.64 4.22
CA LYS A 70 -10.89 -3.31 4.87
C LYS A 70 -11.85 -2.40 4.14
N THR A 71 -12.57 -1.58 4.89
CA THR A 71 -13.49 -0.58 4.34
C THR A 71 -12.76 0.68 3.83
N GLU A 72 -11.52 0.89 4.24
CA GLU A 72 -10.65 2.00 3.82
C GLU A 72 -9.16 1.61 3.80
N GLY A 73 -8.34 2.46 3.17
CA GLY A 73 -6.89 2.36 3.19
C GLY A 73 -6.25 2.85 4.50
N CYS A 74 -4.93 2.78 4.57
CA CYS A 74 -4.18 3.22 5.74
C CYS A 74 -4.07 4.75 5.80
N CYS A 75 -4.77 5.37 6.77
CA CYS A 75 -4.74 6.82 6.95
C CYS A 75 -3.37 7.40 7.26
N VAL A 76 -2.50 6.68 7.98
CA VAL A 76 -1.11 7.09 8.19
C VAL A 76 -0.36 7.23 6.86
N MET A 77 -0.56 6.28 5.95
CA MET A 77 0.07 6.30 4.61
C MET A 77 -0.51 7.40 3.72
N GLN A 78 -1.82 7.63 3.77
CA GLN A 78 -2.43 8.78 3.10
C GLN A 78 -1.87 10.09 3.63
N CYS A 79 -1.82 10.26 4.96
CA CYS A 79 -1.25 11.45 5.59
C CYS A 79 0.19 11.70 5.11
N ILE A 80 1.05 10.68 5.11
CA ILE A 80 2.45 10.83 4.66
C ILE A 80 2.53 11.35 3.23
N LEU A 81 1.74 10.79 2.30
CA LEU A 81 1.75 11.24 0.91
C LEU A 81 1.09 12.61 0.73
N THR A 82 0.07 12.96 1.52
CA THR A 82 -0.52 14.30 1.48
C THR A 82 0.45 15.36 2.01
N GLU A 83 1.08 15.12 3.16
CA GLU A 83 2.04 16.04 3.80
C GLU A 83 3.26 16.33 2.92
N THR A 84 3.67 15.35 2.13
CA THR A 84 4.80 15.47 1.20
C THR A 84 4.38 15.95 -0.20
N GLY A 85 3.09 16.25 -0.39
CA GLY A 85 2.52 16.68 -1.67
C GLY A 85 2.45 15.57 -2.74
N GLY A 86 2.71 14.32 -2.35
CA GLY A 86 2.68 13.13 -3.19
C GLY A 86 1.28 12.57 -3.45
N PHE A 87 0.24 13.03 -2.75
CA PHE A 87 -1.14 12.60 -2.98
C PHE A 87 -2.15 13.72 -2.72
N ALA A 88 -3.06 13.92 -3.67
CA ALA A 88 -4.19 14.84 -3.56
C ALA A 88 -5.27 14.45 -4.57
N ASN A 89 -6.54 14.75 -4.27
CA ASN A 89 -7.68 14.54 -5.18
C ASN A 89 -7.73 13.12 -5.78
N ASN A 90 -7.46 12.11 -4.94
CA ASN A 90 -7.41 10.70 -5.33
C ASN A 90 -6.39 10.37 -6.44
N ALA A 91 -5.32 11.16 -6.56
CA ALA A 91 -4.25 10.97 -7.51
C ALA A 91 -2.87 11.09 -6.84
N LEU A 92 -1.93 10.26 -7.29
CA LEU A 92 -0.51 10.37 -6.89
C LEU A 92 0.17 11.44 -7.74
N ASN A 93 0.98 12.27 -7.09
CA ASN A 93 1.91 13.18 -7.72
C ASN A 93 3.31 12.55 -7.71
N THR A 94 3.65 11.83 -8.79
CA THR A 94 4.92 11.10 -8.91
C THR A 94 6.14 12.00 -8.79
N ASP A 95 6.05 13.25 -9.27
CA ASP A 95 7.17 14.19 -9.20
C ASP A 95 7.43 14.67 -7.77
N ALA A 96 6.38 14.95 -6.99
CA ALA A 96 6.52 15.24 -5.57
C ALA A 96 7.06 14.04 -4.78
N ILE A 97 6.59 12.82 -5.10
CA ILE A 97 7.08 11.59 -4.48
C ILE A 97 8.58 11.39 -4.78
N LYS A 98 8.99 11.49 -6.05
CA LYS A 98 10.41 11.36 -6.44
C LYS A 98 11.28 12.40 -5.75
N ARG A 99 10.83 13.65 -5.67
CA ARG A 99 11.56 14.71 -4.93
C ARG A 99 11.73 14.36 -3.46
N THR A 100 10.68 13.88 -2.80
CA THR A 100 10.73 13.45 -1.39
C THR A 100 11.66 12.25 -1.18
N LEU A 101 11.61 11.29 -2.10
CA LEU A 101 12.50 10.13 -2.04
C LEU A 101 13.95 10.51 -2.33
N ALA A 102 14.20 11.51 -3.19
CA ALA A 102 15.54 12.02 -3.46
C ALA A 102 16.22 12.59 -2.21
N THR A 103 15.47 13.23 -1.30
CA THR A 103 16.01 13.76 -0.04
C THR A 103 16.17 12.70 1.06
N THR A 104 15.71 11.48 0.83
CA THR A 104 15.76 10.38 1.81
C THR A 104 16.58 9.22 1.27
N ILE A 105 15.97 8.31 0.53
CA ILE A 105 16.61 7.12 -0.04
C ILE A 105 17.48 7.43 -1.27
N GLY A 106 17.26 8.55 -1.96
CA GLY A 106 18.01 8.91 -3.18
C GLY A 106 19.48 9.26 -2.96
N ALA A 107 19.89 9.50 -1.71
CA ALA A 107 21.30 9.65 -1.35
C ALA A 107 22.00 8.29 -1.14
N ASP A 108 21.24 7.20 -1.04
CA ASP A 108 21.81 5.86 -0.84
C ASP A 108 22.25 5.27 -2.19
N ALA A 109 23.55 5.03 -2.32
CA ALA A 109 24.16 4.52 -3.55
C ALA A 109 23.59 3.15 -3.99
N ASN A 110 23.04 2.37 -3.06
CA ASN A 110 22.46 1.07 -3.36
C ASN A 110 21.08 1.21 -4.03
N PHE A 111 20.29 2.23 -3.66
CA PHE A 111 18.89 2.34 -4.09
C PHE A 111 18.61 3.48 -5.08
N ALA A 112 19.49 4.49 -5.15
CA ALA A 112 19.27 5.71 -5.93
C ALA A 112 18.85 5.46 -7.39
N SER A 113 19.45 4.46 -8.05
CA SER A 113 19.15 4.12 -9.45
C SER A 113 17.81 3.40 -9.63
N ALA A 114 17.30 2.72 -8.61
CA ALA A 114 16.08 1.92 -8.69
C ALA A 114 14.81 2.70 -8.32
N VAL A 115 14.93 3.69 -7.43
CA VAL A 115 13.80 4.38 -6.79
C VAL A 115 12.85 5.03 -7.79
N ASN A 116 13.36 5.79 -8.77
CA ASN A 116 12.49 6.51 -9.71
C ASN A 116 11.69 5.55 -10.60
N GLY A 117 12.32 4.47 -11.08
CA GLY A 117 11.65 3.44 -11.86
C GLY A 117 10.58 2.70 -11.05
N ALA A 118 10.87 2.42 -9.77
CA ALA A 118 9.89 1.81 -8.87
C ALA A 118 8.68 2.72 -8.62
N VAL A 119 8.90 4.03 -8.43
CA VAL A 119 7.81 5.02 -8.29
C VAL A 119 6.91 5.00 -9.52
N ASP A 120 7.48 5.11 -10.72
CA ASP A 120 6.71 5.19 -11.95
C ASP A 120 5.92 3.90 -12.21
N ASN A 121 6.54 2.75 -11.97
CA ASN A 121 5.86 1.47 -12.13
C ASN A 121 4.69 1.31 -11.15
N CYS A 122 4.92 1.59 -9.87
CA CYS A 122 3.92 1.43 -8.84
C CYS A 122 2.78 2.45 -8.97
N ALA A 123 3.07 3.69 -9.34
CA ALA A 123 2.04 4.69 -9.57
C ALA A 123 1.12 4.28 -10.73
N ARG A 124 1.70 3.81 -11.85
CA ARG A 124 0.91 3.28 -12.98
C ARG A 124 0.04 2.10 -12.55
N GLN A 125 0.65 1.10 -11.91
CA GLN A 125 -0.07 -0.11 -11.48
C GLN A 125 -1.27 0.24 -10.59
N ILE A 126 -1.05 1.05 -9.56
CA ILE A 126 -2.10 1.37 -8.58
C ILE A 126 -3.16 2.31 -9.14
N GLN A 127 -2.80 3.32 -9.93
CA GLN A 127 -3.78 4.24 -10.51
C GLN A 127 -4.62 3.58 -11.62
N SER A 128 -4.05 2.61 -12.34
CA SER A 128 -4.76 1.88 -13.40
C SER A 128 -5.71 0.79 -12.88
N ASP A 129 -5.55 0.38 -11.62
CA ASP A 129 -6.34 -0.68 -11.03
C ASP A 129 -7.60 -0.10 -10.35
N PRO A 130 -8.81 -0.38 -10.91
CA PRO A 130 -10.06 0.17 -10.38
C PRO A 130 -10.35 -0.28 -8.95
N ALA A 131 -9.73 -1.36 -8.47
CA ALA A 131 -9.89 -1.83 -7.10
C ALA A 131 -9.38 -0.80 -6.08
N TYR A 132 -8.38 0.01 -6.42
CA TYR A 132 -7.87 1.08 -5.55
C TYR A 132 -8.70 2.38 -5.61
N ASN A 133 -9.59 2.52 -6.59
CA ASN A 133 -10.41 3.72 -6.81
C ASN A 133 -11.81 3.65 -6.15
N VAL A 134 -12.08 2.56 -5.42
CA VAL A 134 -13.29 2.40 -4.63
C VAL A 134 -13.44 3.49 -3.56
N ALA A 135 -14.66 4.00 -3.40
CA ALA A 135 -14.95 5.00 -2.39
C ALA A 135 -14.72 4.42 -0.98
N PRO A 136 -13.81 4.99 -0.17
CA PRO A 136 -13.50 4.45 1.14
C PRO A 136 -14.61 4.76 2.15
N ILE A 137 -14.91 3.79 3.00
CA ILE A 137 -15.85 3.93 4.11
C ILE A 137 -15.02 3.97 5.40
N SER A 138 -15.09 5.09 6.10
CA SER A 138 -14.34 5.31 7.33
C SER A 138 -14.67 4.27 8.40
N ALA A 139 -13.65 3.79 9.10
CA ALA A 139 -13.83 2.99 10.32
C ALA A 139 -14.19 3.83 11.54
N SER A 140 -14.19 5.17 11.42
CA SER A 140 -14.55 6.12 12.48
C SER A 140 -15.64 7.08 11.99
N PRO A 141 -16.67 7.40 12.81
CA PRO A 141 -17.73 8.32 12.41
C PRO A 141 -17.24 9.78 12.25
N ASP A 142 -16.09 10.13 12.84
CA ASP A 142 -15.65 11.53 12.97
C ASP A 142 -14.76 12.00 11.82
N ARG A 143 -14.52 11.16 10.81
CA ARG A 143 -13.69 11.50 9.65
C ARG A 143 -14.14 10.80 8.37
N ALA A 144 -13.71 11.34 7.24
CA ALA A 144 -13.81 10.67 5.96
C ALA A 144 -12.91 9.41 5.91
N GLY A 145 -13.30 8.45 5.07
CA GLY A 145 -12.51 7.26 4.82
C GLY A 145 -11.22 7.58 4.05
N CYS A 146 -10.15 6.86 4.34
CA CYS A 146 -8.87 7.04 3.66
C CYS A 146 -8.80 6.21 2.37
N SER A 147 -8.31 6.81 1.30
CA SER A 147 -8.11 6.17 0.00
C SER A 147 -7.20 4.95 0.11
N PHE A 148 -7.45 3.94 -0.72
CA PHE A 148 -6.62 2.75 -0.83
C PHE A 148 -5.33 3.02 -1.63
N ILE A 149 -5.30 4.07 -2.46
CA ILE A 149 -4.18 4.38 -3.36
C ILE A 149 -2.85 4.58 -2.59
N PRO A 150 -2.75 5.42 -1.54
CA PRO A 150 -1.51 5.59 -0.79
C PRO A 150 -0.94 4.29 -0.21
N GLN A 151 -1.82 3.44 0.35
CA GLN A 151 -1.41 2.15 0.90
C GLN A 151 -0.95 1.19 -0.18
N GLY A 152 -1.67 1.10 -1.29
CA GLY A 152 -1.29 0.27 -2.43
C GLY A 152 0.06 0.69 -3.01
N PHE A 153 0.23 1.99 -3.23
CA PHE A 153 1.46 2.56 -3.76
C PHE A 153 2.67 2.26 -2.89
N LEU A 154 2.60 2.53 -1.58
CA LEU A 154 3.74 2.30 -0.69
C LEU A 154 4.07 0.81 -0.55
N ASN A 155 3.06 -0.08 -0.53
CA ASN A 155 3.32 -1.53 -0.55
C ASN A 155 4.04 -1.95 -1.83
N CYS A 156 3.57 -1.49 -2.99
CA CYS A 156 4.23 -1.78 -4.26
C CYS A 156 5.68 -1.27 -4.28
N LEU A 157 5.89 -0.02 -3.85
CA LEU A 157 7.20 0.61 -3.84
C LEU A 157 8.19 -0.18 -2.97
N HIS A 158 7.81 -0.48 -1.72
CA HIS A 158 8.67 -1.19 -0.79
C HIS A 158 8.89 -2.65 -1.20
N THR A 159 7.85 -3.34 -1.71
CA THR A 159 8.01 -4.67 -2.31
C THR A 159 9.00 -4.65 -3.48
N THR A 160 8.91 -3.65 -4.36
CA THR A 160 9.81 -3.52 -5.51
C THR A 160 11.26 -3.33 -5.07
N LEU A 161 11.49 -2.44 -4.10
CA LEU A 161 12.84 -2.20 -3.55
C LEU A 161 13.39 -3.42 -2.82
N PHE A 162 12.56 -4.12 -2.04
CA PHE A 162 12.96 -5.33 -1.31
C PHE A 162 13.31 -6.50 -2.25
N LYS A 163 12.47 -6.73 -3.27
CA LYS A 163 12.73 -7.81 -4.24
C LYS A 163 14.02 -7.58 -5.02
N ASN A 164 14.32 -6.32 -5.32
CA ASN A 164 15.54 -5.88 -6.00
C ASN A 164 16.62 -5.41 -5.02
N CYS A 165 16.58 -5.86 -3.77
CA CYS A 165 17.54 -5.45 -2.75
C CYS A 165 18.98 -5.70 -3.24
N PRO A 166 19.85 -4.67 -3.25
CA PRO A 166 21.23 -4.83 -3.69
C PRO A 166 22.00 -5.78 -2.78
N ALA A 167 22.86 -6.61 -3.38
CA ALA A 167 23.64 -7.63 -2.66
C ALA A 167 24.47 -7.06 -1.50
N ALA A 168 24.91 -5.79 -1.60
CA ALA A 168 25.69 -5.12 -0.57
C ALA A 168 24.92 -4.89 0.75
N VAL A 169 23.59 -4.88 0.71
CA VAL A 169 22.70 -4.62 1.85
C VAL A 169 21.63 -5.70 2.03
N TRP A 170 21.85 -6.85 1.38
CA TRP A 170 20.98 -8.02 1.43
C TRP A 170 21.57 -9.11 2.33
N THR A 171 20.75 -9.66 3.22
CA THR A 171 21.09 -10.81 4.04
C THR A 171 20.73 -12.09 3.29
N GLU A 172 21.73 -12.87 2.86
CA GLU A 172 21.49 -14.16 2.22
C GLU A 172 21.07 -15.22 3.25
N SER A 173 19.80 -15.66 3.17
CA SER A 173 19.27 -16.75 3.97
C SER A 173 18.00 -17.33 3.35
N SER A 174 17.70 -18.61 3.62
CA SER A 174 16.44 -19.23 3.17
C SER A 174 15.21 -18.46 3.64
N ASP A 175 15.27 -17.86 4.84
CA ASP A 175 14.16 -17.10 5.42
C ASP A 175 13.93 -15.78 4.69
N CYS A 176 14.99 -15.10 4.25
CA CYS A 176 14.88 -13.88 3.44
C CYS A 176 14.37 -14.17 2.03
N GLN A 177 14.78 -15.29 1.42
CA GLN A 177 14.22 -15.76 0.14
C GLN A 177 12.73 -16.11 0.30
N ALA A 178 12.32 -16.74 1.41
CA ALA A 178 10.92 -17.04 1.69
C ALA A 178 10.06 -15.77 1.83
N LEU A 179 10.61 -14.68 2.38
CA LEU A 179 9.91 -13.39 2.39
C LEU A 179 9.66 -12.84 0.98
N LYS A 180 10.63 -12.96 0.05
CA LYS A 180 10.39 -12.59 -1.36
C LYS A 180 9.23 -13.39 -1.96
N GLN A 181 9.15 -14.70 -1.67
CA GLN A 181 8.05 -15.56 -2.11
C GLN A 181 6.69 -15.14 -1.54
N LYS A 182 6.63 -14.73 -0.26
CA LYS A 182 5.38 -14.18 0.32
C LYS A 182 4.93 -12.92 -0.41
N LEU A 183 5.85 -12.02 -0.74
CA LEU A 183 5.52 -10.80 -1.49
C LEU A 183 5.07 -11.11 -2.92
N ASP A 184 5.67 -12.11 -3.58
CA ASP A 184 5.25 -12.61 -4.89
C ASP A 184 3.86 -13.24 -4.86
N GLY A 185 3.50 -13.89 -3.75
CA GLY A 185 2.16 -14.40 -3.47
C GLY A 185 1.11 -13.34 -3.16
N GLY A 186 1.46 -12.05 -3.22
CA GLY A 186 0.53 -10.94 -2.98
C GLY A 186 0.46 -10.45 -1.54
N CYS A 187 1.35 -10.92 -0.65
CA CYS A 187 1.39 -10.40 0.71
C CYS A 187 1.91 -8.95 0.75
N PRO A 188 1.24 -8.03 1.46
CA PRO A 188 1.71 -6.66 1.60
C PRO A 188 3.04 -6.59 2.34
N TYR A 189 3.96 -5.75 1.85
CA TYR A 189 5.27 -5.50 2.49
C TYR A 189 5.14 -5.15 3.97
N PHE A 190 4.25 -4.20 4.29
CA PHE A 190 4.12 -3.71 5.67
C PHE A 190 3.52 -4.72 6.64
N SER A 191 2.95 -5.83 6.15
CA SER A 191 2.54 -6.96 6.99
C SER A 191 3.75 -7.81 7.43
N GLN A 192 4.86 -7.76 6.68
CA GLN A 192 6.07 -8.55 6.94
C GLN A 192 7.04 -7.88 7.94
N LEU A 193 6.68 -6.72 8.49
CA LEU A 193 7.42 -6.02 9.57
C LEU A 193 7.17 -6.64 10.97
N GLY A 194 6.73 -7.89 11.04
CA GLY A 194 6.56 -8.61 12.32
C GLY A 194 5.37 -8.15 13.18
N ARG A 195 4.33 -7.53 12.61
CA ARG A 195 3.15 -7.01 13.34
C ARG A 195 1.97 -8.00 13.50
N GLY A 196 2.22 -9.31 13.58
CA GLY A 196 1.21 -10.32 14.00
C GLY A 196 1.31 -10.63 15.50
N PRO A 197 0.50 -11.50 16.12
CA PRO A 197 0.87 -12.11 17.40
C PRO A 197 2.13 -13.00 17.24
N LYS A 198 2.93 -13.18 18.30
CA LYS A 198 3.93 -14.27 18.31
C LYS A 198 3.14 -15.56 18.56
N ASN A 199 3.39 -16.60 17.76
CA ASN A 199 2.93 -17.95 18.09
C ASN A 199 3.56 -18.40 19.40
#